data_AF-A0A946G462-F1
#
_entry.id   AF-A0A946G462-F1
#
_cell.length_a   1.000
_cell.length_b   1.000
_cell.length_c   1.000
_cell.angle_alpha   90.00
_cell.angle_beta   90.00
_cell.angle_gamma   90.00
#
_symmetry.space_group_name_H-M   'P 1'
#
loop_
_entity.id
_entity.type
_entity.pdbx_description
1 polymer ?
#
loop_
_entity_poly.entity_id
_entity_poly.type
_entity_poly.pdbx_seq_one_letter_code
_entity_poly.pdbx_strand_id
1 'polypeptide(L)'
;FLYLGVVALFEAYENKAAAAKACAVLSLVGTVNIPIIYKSVDWWYSLHQPASIKFTGESAIDASMLYPLLLMITAFYGLFALVVMMNMRADLVWHHRQSSWVRQWAGFE
;
A
#
# COMPACT_ATOMS: atom_id res chain seq x y z
N PHE A 1 -5.36 9.50 0.19
CA PHE A 1 -6.37 9.83 -0.85
C PHE A 1 -6.39 8.78 -1.96
N LEU A 2 -5.26 8.41 -2.57
CA LEU A 2 -5.22 7.48 -3.71
C LEU A 2 -5.86 6.12 -3.40
N TYR A 3 -5.52 5.52 -2.26
CA TYR A 3 -6.10 4.25 -1.82
C TYR A 3 -7.63 4.28 -1.74
N LEU A 4 -8.19 5.27 -1.01
CA LEU A 4 -9.64 5.44 -0.92
C LEU A 4 -10.28 5.77 -2.26
N GLY A 5 -9.57 6.52 -3.14
CA GLY A 5 -10.02 6.79 -4.50
C GLY A 5 -10.13 5.53 -5.35
N VAL A 6 -9.17 4.60 -5.25
CA VAL A 6 -9.22 3.30 -5.92
C VAL A 6 -10.39 2.46 -5.40
N VAL A 7 -10.59 2.38 -4.08
CA VAL A 7 -11.72 1.64 -3.49
C VAL A 7 -13.05 2.23 -3.95
N ALA A 8 -13.22 3.57 -3.85
CA ALA A 8 -14.43 4.24 -4.28
C ALA A 8 -14.71 4.04 -5.78
N LEU A 9 -13.68 4.13 -6.62
CA LEU A 9 -13.82 3.88 -8.06
C LEU A 9 -14.21 2.44 -8.37
N PHE A 10 -13.63 1.47 -7.66
CA PHE A 10 -13.95 0.05 -7.84
C PHE A 10 -15.39 -0.26 -7.46
N GLU A 11 -15.91 0.38 -6.41
CA GLU A 11 -17.30 0.19 -5.97
C GLU A 11 -18.32 0.96 -6.79
N ALA A 12 -17.96 2.10 -7.37
CA ALA A 12 -18.86 2.90 -8.20
C ALA A 12 -19.26 2.21 -9.52
N TYR A 13 -18.48 1.23 -9.98
CA TYR A 13 -18.75 0.47 -11.21
C TYR A 13 -19.50 -0.83 -10.91
N GLU A 14 -20.59 -1.07 -11.64
CA GLU A 14 -21.32 -2.34 -11.61
C GLU A 14 -20.51 -3.47 -12.29
N ASN A 15 -19.91 -3.18 -13.45
CA ASN A 15 -19.05 -4.12 -14.15
C ASN A 15 -17.64 -4.12 -13.52
N LYS A 16 -17.36 -5.12 -12.68
CA LYS A 16 -16.09 -5.24 -11.96
C LYS A 16 -14.87 -5.44 -12.86
N ALA A 17 -15.02 -6.00 -14.07
CA ALA A 17 -13.91 -6.12 -15.01
C ALA A 17 -13.52 -4.75 -15.61
N ALA A 18 -14.52 -3.90 -15.90
CA ALA A 18 -14.28 -2.52 -16.32
C ALA A 18 -13.70 -1.70 -15.16
N ALA A 19 -14.24 -1.88 -13.94
CA ALA A 19 -13.76 -1.25 -12.71
C ALA A 19 -12.28 -1.53 -12.47
N ALA A 20 -11.85 -2.79 -12.60
CA ALA A 20 -10.46 -3.20 -12.42
C ALA A 20 -9.52 -2.48 -13.40
N LYS A 21 -9.91 -2.35 -14.68
CA LYS A 21 -9.13 -1.61 -15.68
C LYS A 21 -9.01 -0.13 -15.33
N ALA A 22 -10.11 0.51 -14.93
CA ALA A 22 -10.11 1.91 -14.53
C ALA A 22 -9.23 2.14 -13.28
N CYS A 23 -9.34 1.26 -12.28
CA CYS A 23 -8.51 1.29 -11.08
C CYS A 23 -7.01 1.10 -11.38
N ALA A 24 -6.66 0.25 -12.34
CA ALA A 24 -5.28 0.07 -12.78
C ALA A 24 -4.71 1.36 -13.37
N VAL A 25 -5.46 2.05 -14.22
CA VAL A 25 -5.06 3.34 -14.79
C VAL A 25 -4.90 4.39 -13.69
N LEU A 26 -5.89 4.52 -12.78
CA LEU A 26 -5.81 5.45 -11.66
C LEU A 26 -4.57 5.17 -10.79
N SER A 27 -4.27 3.91 -10.52
CA SER A 27 -3.11 3.50 -9.71
C SER A 27 -1.78 3.82 -10.40
N LEU A 28 -1.69 3.63 -11.73
CA LEU A 28 -0.51 4.02 -12.50
C LEU A 28 -0.29 5.53 -12.45
N VAL A 29 -1.33 6.32 -12.72
CA VAL A 29 -1.26 7.79 -12.66
C VAL A 29 -0.90 8.26 -11.25
N GLY A 30 -1.55 7.67 -10.24
CA GLY A 30 -1.25 7.95 -8.84
C GLY A 30 0.19 7.60 -8.44
N THR A 31 0.76 6.54 -9.00
CA THR A 31 2.16 6.16 -8.76
C THR A 31 3.13 7.20 -9.32
N VAL A 32 2.87 7.73 -10.51
CA VAL A 32 3.65 8.84 -11.09
C VAL A 32 3.53 10.10 -10.23
N ASN A 33 2.41 10.30 -9.54
CA ASN A 33 2.22 11.43 -8.65
C ASN A 33 3.05 11.35 -7.35
N ILE A 34 3.45 10.15 -6.89
CA ILE A 34 4.26 9.98 -5.67
C ILE A 34 5.60 10.74 -5.74
N PRO A 35 6.46 10.56 -6.77
CA PRO A 35 7.71 11.31 -6.85
C PRO A 35 7.48 12.81 -7.03
N ILE A 36 6.39 13.23 -7.70
CA ILE A 36 6.02 14.64 -7.85
C ILE A 36 5.73 15.25 -6.48
N ILE A 37 4.90 14.59 -5.65
CA ILE A 37 4.58 15.05 -4.30
C ILE A 37 5.85 15.10 -3.44
N TYR A 38 6.69 14.06 -3.50
CA TYR A 38 7.93 14.03 -2.73
C TYR A 38 8.88 15.17 -3.11
N LYS A 39 9.09 15.41 -4.41
CA LYS A 39 9.97 16.47 -4.93
C LYS A 39 9.33 17.86 -4.94
N SER A 40 8.03 17.97 -4.70
CA SER A 40 7.34 19.25 -4.67
C SER A 40 7.93 20.22 -3.65
N VAL A 41 8.47 19.72 -2.53
CA VAL A 41 9.13 20.53 -1.48
C VAL A 41 10.44 21.14 -1.97
N ASP A 42 11.16 20.46 -2.86
CA ASP A 42 12.40 20.95 -3.46
C ASP A 42 12.11 21.88 -4.65
N TRP A 43 11.09 21.57 -5.45
CA TRP A 43 10.77 22.28 -6.69
C TRP A 43 10.00 23.58 -6.46
N TRP A 44 9.07 23.56 -5.52
CA TRP A 44 8.34 24.75 -5.10
C TRP A 44 8.89 25.18 -3.75
N TYR A 45 9.26 26.45 -3.62
CA TYR A 45 9.69 27.07 -2.36
C TYR A 45 8.57 26.99 -1.31
N SER A 46 8.43 25.81 -0.70
CA SER A 46 7.38 25.51 0.26
C SER A 46 7.85 25.91 1.66
N LEU A 47 6.92 26.37 2.49
CA LEU A 47 7.17 26.61 3.92
C LEU A 47 7.41 25.30 4.70
N HIS A 48 7.31 24.16 4.04
CA HIS A 48 7.42 22.86 4.68
C HIS A 48 8.88 22.56 5.01
N GLN A 49 9.11 22.03 6.21
CA GLN A 49 10.46 21.61 6.60
C GLN A 49 11.01 20.54 5.65
N PRO A 50 12.31 20.61 5.31
CA PRO A 50 12.98 19.59 4.50
C PRO A 50 13.09 18.26 5.26
N ALA A 51 13.36 17.18 4.54
CA ALA A 51 13.43 15.84 5.11
C ALA A 51 14.47 15.73 6.25
N SER A 52 14.04 15.23 7.41
CA SER A 52 14.89 14.99 8.59
C SER A 52 15.77 13.74 8.46
N ILE A 53 15.32 12.77 7.65
CA ILE A 53 16.07 11.56 7.30
C ILE A 53 16.59 11.72 5.89
N LYS A 54 17.91 11.68 5.73
CA LYS A 54 18.56 11.72 4.43
C LYS A 54 19.17 10.35 4.14
N PHE A 55 18.92 9.83 2.94
CA PHE A 55 19.52 8.58 2.46
C PHE A 55 21.00 8.76 2.06
N THR A 56 21.44 10.00 1.85
CA THR A 56 22.81 10.37 1.51
C THR A 56 23.28 11.55 2.37
N GLY A 57 24.48 11.46 2.94
CA GLY A 57 25.05 12.46 3.84
C GLY A 57 24.60 12.34 5.30
N GLU A 58 24.92 13.35 6.11
CA GLU A 58 24.55 13.38 7.54
C GLU A 58 23.05 13.63 7.73
N SER A 59 22.41 12.76 8.52
CA SER A 59 21.00 12.90 8.89
C SER A 59 20.86 13.89 10.04
N ALA A 60 19.86 14.76 9.98
CA ALA A 60 19.63 15.80 11.00
C ALA A 60 18.87 15.28 12.24
N ILE A 61 18.58 13.97 12.31
CA ILE A 61 17.76 13.36 13.36
C ILE A 61 18.65 12.72 14.43
N ASP A 62 18.33 13.00 15.70
CA ASP A 62 19.02 12.38 16.83
C ASP A 62 18.73 10.87 16.93
N ALA A 63 19.72 10.10 17.36
CA ALA A 63 19.61 8.64 17.49
C ALA A 63 18.47 8.21 18.43
N SER A 64 18.19 8.99 19.48
CA SER A 64 17.09 8.75 20.43
C SER A 64 15.70 8.81 19.77
N MET A 65 15.57 9.52 18.64
CA MET A 65 14.34 9.58 17.84
C MET A 65 14.37 8.59 16.67
N LEU A 66 15.54 8.35 16.08
CA LEU A 66 15.70 7.49 14.91
C LEU A 66 15.36 6.02 15.21
N TYR A 67 15.88 5.45 16.31
CA TYR A 67 15.65 4.04 16.60
C TYR A 67 14.18 3.68 16.86
N PRO A 68 13.43 4.45 17.70
CA PRO A 68 12.00 4.22 17.85
C PRO A 68 11.24 4.34 16.53
N LEU A 69 11.62 5.31 15.68
CA LEU A 69 11.00 5.50 14.37
C LEU A 69 11.23 4.30 13.46
N LEU A 70 12.47 3.81 13.33
CA LEU A 70 12.78 2.63 12.53
C LEU A 70 12.05 1.38 13.04
N LEU A 71 12.01 1.18 14.37
CA LEU A 71 11.26 0.09 14.99
C LEU A 71 9.79 0.14 14.61
N MET A 72 9.15 1.31 14.72
CA MET A 72 7.73 1.48 14.39
C MET A 72 7.46 1.33 12.89
N ILE A 73 8.37 1.80 12.03
CA ILE A 73 8.29 1.57 10.58
C ILE A 73 8.29 0.07 10.29
N THR A 74 9.27 -0.67 10.83
CA THR A 74 9.36 -2.12 10.60
C THR A 74 8.15 -2.87 11.17
N ALA A 75 7.70 -2.52 12.38
CA ALA A 75 6.52 -3.13 13.00
C ALA A 75 5.25 -2.88 12.18
N PHE A 76 5.06 -1.65 11.70
CA PHE A 76 3.91 -1.29 10.88
C PHE A 76 3.91 -2.02 9.54
N TYR A 77 5.05 -2.07 8.84
CA TYR A 77 5.15 -2.83 7.59
C TYR A 77 4.97 -4.33 7.79
N GLY A 78 5.47 -4.88 8.91
CA GLY A 78 5.23 -6.27 9.28
C GLY A 78 3.74 -6.55 9.52
N LEU A 79 3.05 -5.69 10.28
CA LEU A 79 1.61 -5.77 10.49
C LEU A 79 0.84 -5.65 9.17
N PHE A 80 1.20 -4.68 8.33
CA PHE A 80 0.59 -4.47 7.02
C PHE A 80 0.73 -5.72 6.14
N ALA A 81 1.94 -6.28 6.03
CA ALA A 81 2.21 -7.49 5.26
C ALA A 81 1.39 -8.68 5.78
N LEU A 82 1.31 -8.86 7.10
CA LEU A 82 0.50 -9.90 7.73
C LEU A 82 -0.98 -9.75 7.36
N VAL A 83 -1.55 -8.55 7.50
CA VAL A 83 -2.95 -8.28 7.16
C VAL A 83 -3.22 -8.52 5.67
N VAL A 84 -2.31 -8.11 4.78
CA VAL A 84 -2.43 -8.35 3.33
C VAL A 84 -2.38 -9.84 3.01
N MET A 85 -1.45 -10.60 3.60
CA MET A 85 -1.36 -12.05 3.39
C MET A 85 -2.61 -12.77 3.90
N MET A 86 -3.15 -12.37 5.05
CA MET A 86 -4.40 -12.92 5.58
C MET A 86 -5.59 -12.63 4.67
N ASN A 87 -5.71 -11.40 4.17
CA ASN A 87 -6.76 -11.03 3.21
C ASN A 87 -6.63 -11.79 1.89
N MET A 88 -5.43 -11.87 1.32
CA MET A 88 -5.18 -12.62 0.09
C MET A 88 -5.50 -14.11 0.26
N ARG A 89 -5.15 -14.71 1.41
CA ARG A 89 -5.52 -16.09 1.73
C ARG A 89 -7.04 -16.26 1.78
N ALA A 90 -7.76 -15.35 2.45
CA ALA A 90 -9.22 -15.40 2.53
C ALA A 90 -9.86 -15.27 1.13
N ASP A 91 -9.38 -14.35 0.30
CA ASP A 91 -9.87 -14.13 -1.05
C ASP A 91 -9.62 -15.33 -1.97
N LEU A 92 -8.43 -15.93 -1.91
CA LEU A 92 -8.11 -17.15 -2.67
C LEU A 92 -9.02 -18.32 -2.28
N VAL A 93 -9.24 -18.54 -0.98
CA VAL A 93 -10.15 -19.60 -0.50
C VAL A 93 -11.57 -19.33 -0.96
N TRP A 94 -12.03 -18.08 -0.90
CA TRP A 94 -13.37 -17.70 -1.35
C TRP A 94 -13.58 -17.96 -2.85
N HIS A 95 -12.67 -17.49 -3.70
CA HIS A 95 -12.73 -17.68 -5.15
C HIS A 95 -12.57 -19.15 -5.57
N HIS A 96 -11.70 -19.90 -4.89
CA HIS A 96 -11.42 -21.30 -5.21
C HIS A 96 -12.18 -22.31 -4.34
N ARG A 97 -13.23 -21.90 -3.62
CA ARG A 97 -13.98 -22.75 -2.68
C ARG A 97 -14.54 -24.05 -3.29
N GLN A 98 -14.76 -24.09 -4.60
CA GLN A 98 -15.26 -25.27 -5.31
C GLN A 98 -14.16 -26.17 -5.88
N SER A 99 -12.90 -25.73 -5.84
CA SER A 99 -11.78 -26.52 -6.34
C SER A 99 -11.51 -27.72 -5.42
N SER A 100 -11.03 -28.82 -6.01
CA SER A 100 -10.72 -30.05 -5.28
C SER A 100 -9.65 -29.84 -4.21
N TRP A 101 -8.64 -29.02 -4.49
CA TRP A 101 -7.56 -28.74 -3.54
C TRP A 101 -8.04 -28.01 -2.28
N VAL A 102 -8.99 -27.07 -2.38
CA VAL A 102 -9.56 -26.39 -1.20
C VAL A 102 -10.40 -27.36 -0.38
N ARG A 103 -11.20 -28.21 -1.04
CA ARG A 103 -12.05 -29.20 -0.35
C ARG A 103 -11.21 -30.23 0.40
N GLN A 104 -10.14 -30.72 -0.22
CA GLN A 104 -9.17 -31.62 0.40
C GLN A 104 -8.43 -30.95 1.56
N TRP A 105 -7.96 -29.70 1.37
CA TRP A 105 -7.30 -28.93 2.43
C TRP A 105 -8.22 -28.65 3.63
N ALA A 106 -9.51 -28.41 3.39
CA ALA A 106 -10.52 -28.15 4.43
C ALA A 106 -11.03 -29.42 5.14
N GLY A 107 -10.57 -30.62 4.73
CA GLY A 107 -10.95 -31.89 5.36
C GLY A 107 -12.39 -32.34 5.05
N PHE A 108 -12.97 -31.87 3.94
CA PHE A 108 -14.21 -32.42 3.41
C PHE A 108 -13.88 -33.65 2.55
N GLU A 109 -13.54 -34.77 3.21
CA GLU A 109 -13.64 -36.13 2.67
C GLU A 109 -14.87 -36.83 3.27
#